data_AF-A0A6M2DVW0-F1
#
_entry.id   AF-A0A6M2DVW0-F1
#
_cell.length_a   1.000
_cell.length_b   1.000
_cell.length_c   1.000
_cell.angle_alpha   90.00
_cell.angle_beta   90.00
_cell.angle_gamma   90.00
#
_symmetry.space_group_name_H-M   'P 1'
#
loop_
_entity.id
_entity.type
_entity.pdbx_description
1 polymer ?
#
loop_
_entity_poly.entity_id
_entity_poly.type
_entity_poly.pdbx_seq_one_letter_code
_entity_poly.pdbx_strand_id
1 'polypeptide(L)'
;MLPVMYAICLDLRLLATRCEAGAPGPLLEKAAECLMGCFRVCAADNRSADKDTKRLGMLLLVNQLFKVYFRINKLHLCKPLIRAIESSSFRDHFPLAQQITYKYFSFIYKIIN
;
A
#
# COMPACT_ATOMS: atom_id res chain seq x y z
N MET A 1 16.04 0.12 7.34
CA MET A 1 14.99 -0.92 7.44
C MET A 1 13.92 -0.80 6.34
N LEU A 2 13.42 0.40 6.03
CA LEU A 2 12.40 0.60 4.98
C LEU A 2 12.74 0.02 3.59
N PRO A 3 13.98 0.15 3.05
CA PRO A 3 14.28 -0.39 1.72
C PRO A 3 14.08 -1.91 1.62
N VAL A 4 14.42 -2.65 2.67
CA VAL A 4 14.22 -4.11 2.72
C VAL A 4 12.73 -4.44 2.77
N MET A 5 11.96 -3.72 3.58
CA MET A 5 10.50 -3.89 3.63
C MET A 5 9.87 -3.65 2.25
N TYR A 6 10.34 -2.63 1.52
CA TYR A 6 9.82 -2.31 0.19
C TYR A 6 10.07 -3.44 -0.81
N ALA A 7 11.29 -3.99 -0.83
CA ALA A 7 11.64 -5.12 -1.68
C ALA A 7 10.77 -6.33 -1.37
N ILE A 8 10.69 -6.73 -0.10
CA ILE A 8 9.92 -7.92 0.32
C ILE A 8 8.43 -7.74 0.02
N CYS A 9 7.85 -6.56 0.28
CA CYS A 9 6.43 -6.30 0.00
C CYS A 9 6.13 -6.32 -1.50
N LEU A 10 7.05 -5.81 -2.32
CA LEU A 10 6.94 -5.88 -3.78
C LEU A 10 7.01 -7.33 -4.25
N ASP A 11 8.00 -8.09 -3.80
CA ASP A 11 8.23 -9.48 -4.19
C ASP A 11 7.06 -10.37 -3.78
N LEU A 12 6.53 -10.18 -2.56
CA LEU A 12 5.35 -10.90 -2.07
C LEU A 12 4.15 -10.67 -2.98
N ARG A 13 3.87 -9.40 -3.35
CA ARG A 13 2.78 -9.09 -4.28
C ARG A 13 3.02 -9.73 -5.64
N LEU A 14 4.22 -9.61 -6.19
CA LEU A 14 4.55 -10.14 -7.52
C LEU A 14 4.44 -11.66 -7.56
N LEU A 15 4.93 -12.36 -6.53
CA LEU A 15 4.83 -13.81 -6.42
C LEU A 15 3.38 -14.26 -6.33
N ALA A 16 2.58 -13.65 -5.45
CA ALA A 16 1.15 -13.95 -5.36
C ALA A 16 0.43 -13.69 -6.69
N THR A 17 0.74 -12.57 -7.36
CA THR A 17 0.17 -12.26 -8.69
C THR A 17 0.55 -13.29 -9.75
N ARG A 18 1.78 -13.83 -9.71
CA ARG A 18 2.22 -14.86 -10.66
C ARG A 18 1.54 -16.20 -10.41
N CYS A 19 1.39 -16.61 -9.15
CA CYS A 19 0.66 -17.83 -8.80
C CYS A 19 -0.81 -17.75 -9.18
N GLU A 20 -1.40 -16.55 -9.19
CA GLU A 20 -2.82 -16.29 -9.48
C GLU A 20 -3.01 -15.46 -10.75
N ALA A 21 -2.18 -15.71 -11.77
CA ALA A 21 -2.19 -14.94 -13.01
C ALA A 21 -3.52 -15.05 -13.78
N GLY A 22 -4.11 -16.25 -13.82
CA GLY A 22 -5.38 -16.51 -14.51
C GLY A 22 -6.58 -15.88 -13.80
N ALA A 23 -6.75 -16.19 -12.51
CA ALA A 23 -7.86 -15.71 -11.71
C ALA A 23 -7.40 -15.33 -10.29
N PRO A 24 -7.94 -14.25 -9.70
CA PRO A 24 -7.70 -13.92 -8.30
C PRO A 24 -8.10 -15.06 -7.36
N GLY A 25 -7.32 -15.28 -6.31
CA GLY A 25 -7.55 -16.32 -5.32
C GLY A 25 -7.03 -15.97 -3.92
N PRO A 26 -6.89 -16.99 -3.04
CA PRO A 26 -6.55 -16.79 -1.63
C PRO A 26 -5.12 -16.30 -1.39
N LEU A 27 -4.17 -16.50 -2.32
CA LEU A 27 -2.79 -16.04 -2.15
C LEU A 27 -2.68 -14.53 -2.26
N LEU A 28 -3.44 -13.89 -3.16
CA LEU A 28 -3.52 -12.43 -3.22
C LEU A 28 -4.15 -11.85 -1.95
N GLU A 29 -5.19 -12.47 -1.41
CA GLU A 29 -5.79 -12.06 -0.14
C GLU A 29 -4.79 -12.16 1.02
N LYS A 30 -4.08 -13.30 1.13
CA LYS A 30 -3.04 -13.51 2.14
C LYS A 30 -1.88 -12.53 2.00
N ALA A 31 -1.47 -12.22 0.76
CA ALA A 31 -0.46 -11.19 0.51
C ALA A 31 -0.94 -9.81 0.99
N ALA A 32 -2.20 -9.45 0.72
CA ALA A 32 -2.77 -8.20 1.21
C ALA A 32 -2.82 -8.13 2.75
N GLU A 33 -3.13 -9.23 3.43
CA GLU A 33 -3.09 -9.30 4.90
C GLU A 33 -1.69 -9.00 5.46
N CYS A 34 -0.65 -9.60 4.86
CA CYS A 34 0.74 -9.33 5.23
C CYS A 34 1.12 -7.87 4.98
N LEU A 35 0.77 -7.32 3.81
CA LEU A 35 1.00 -5.91 3.46
C LEU A 35 0.30 -4.96 4.43
N MET A 36 -0.94 -5.27 4.83
CA MET A 36 -1.69 -4.54 5.85
C MET A 36 -1.01 -4.60 7.22
N GLY A 37 -0.37 -5.73 7.56
CA GLY A 37 0.49 -5.85 8.74
C GLY A 37 1.62 -4.81 8.73
N CYS A 38 2.40 -4.76 7.65
CA CYS A 38 3.46 -3.76 7.48
C CYS A 38 2.92 -2.33 7.52
N PHE A 39 1.76 -2.08 6.91
CA PHE A 39 1.13 -0.77 6.90
C PHE A 39 0.77 -0.32 8.32
N ARG A 40 0.14 -1.20 9.11
CA ARG A 40 -0.21 -0.90 10.51
C ARG A 40 1.02 -0.59 11.37
N VAL A 41 2.12 -1.31 11.17
CA VAL A 41 3.38 -1.03 11.86
C VAL A 41 3.92 0.36 11.50
N CYS A 42 3.86 0.75 10.22
CA CYS A 42 4.29 2.08 9.78
C CYS A 42 3.35 3.19 10.30
N ALA A 43 2.03 2.96 10.26
CA ALA A 43 1.03 3.93 10.70
C ALA A 43 1.07 4.17 12.22
N ALA A 44 1.42 3.15 13.00
CA ALA A 44 1.55 3.23 14.45
C ALA A 44 2.86 3.89 14.93
N ASP A 45 3.77 4.26 14.02
CA ASP A 45 5.05 4.86 14.37
C ASP A 45 4.90 6.35 14.72
N ASN A 46 4.49 6.61 15.97
CA ASN A 46 4.26 7.95 16.51
C ASN A 46 5.31 8.41 17.54
N ARG A 47 6.33 7.58 17.81
CA ARG A 47 7.39 7.86 18.80
C ARG A 47 8.76 8.16 18.18
N SER A 48 8.97 7.75 16.93
CA SER A 48 10.23 8.01 16.23
C SER A 48 10.34 9.48 15.85
N ALA A 49 11.56 10.02 15.86
CA ALA A 49 11.83 11.32 15.26
C ALA A 49 11.54 11.28 13.75
N ASP A 50 11.19 12.42 13.15
CA ASP A 50 10.80 12.52 11.74
C ASP A 50 11.85 11.93 10.78
N LYS A 51 13.14 12.08 11.08
CA LYS A 51 14.25 11.53 10.28
C LYS A 51 14.33 10.00 10.29
N ASP A 52 13.79 9.37 11.32
CA ASP A 52 13.88 7.92 11.57
C ASP A 52 12.52 7.22 11.39
N THR A 53 11.47 7.96 11.03
CA THR A 53 10.12 7.44 11.00
C THR A 53 9.86 6.42 9.88
N LYS A 54 9.11 5.38 10.22
CA LYS A 54 8.58 4.37 9.31
C LYS A 54 7.35 4.87 8.54
N ARG A 55 6.74 5.99 8.96
CA ARG A 55 5.56 6.59 8.29
C ARG A 55 5.83 6.95 6.84
N LEU A 56 7.08 7.20 6.46
CA LEU A 56 7.52 7.39 5.07
C LEU A 56 7.24 6.17 4.17
N GLY A 57 7.09 4.97 4.74
CA GLY A 57 6.76 3.74 4.03
C GLY A 57 5.28 3.53 3.73
N MET A 58 4.40 4.34 4.31
CA MET A 58 2.94 4.14 4.18
C MET A 58 2.46 4.23 2.73
N LEU A 59 2.93 5.21 1.96
CA LEU A 59 2.45 5.40 0.58
C LEU A 59 2.82 4.23 -0.33
N LEU A 60 4.03 3.69 -0.18
CA LEU A 60 4.46 2.53 -0.97
C LEU A 60 3.61 1.30 -0.65
N LEU A 61 3.33 1.05 0.63
CA LEU A 61 2.48 -0.07 1.06
C LEU A 61 1.05 0.10 0.53
N VAL A 62 0.48 1.31 0.61
CA VAL A 62 -0.83 1.62 0.04
C VAL A 62 -0.86 1.37 -1.47
N ASN A 63 0.20 1.72 -2.20
CA ASN A 63 0.28 1.41 -3.64
C ASN A 63 0.33 -0.10 -3.93
N GLN A 64 0.99 -0.91 -3.10
CA GLN A 64 0.95 -2.37 -3.26
C GLN A 64 -0.46 -2.91 -2.94
N LEU A 65 -1.09 -2.41 -1.87
CA LEU A 65 -2.45 -2.79 -1.46
C LEU A 65 -3.49 -2.43 -2.53
N PHE A 66 -3.41 -1.24 -3.13
CA PHE A 66 -4.28 -0.87 -4.25
C PHE A 66 -4.16 -1.85 -5.41
N LYS A 67 -2.94 -2.20 -5.82
CA LYS A 67 -2.74 -3.18 -6.91
C LYS A 67 -3.40 -4.52 -6.62
N VAL A 68 -3.38 -4.97 -5.37
CA VAL A 68 -4.07 -6.21 -4.96
C VAL A 68 -5.58 -6.00 -4.91
N TYR A 69 -6.08 -4.99 -4.18
CA TYR A 69 -7.51 -4.76 -3.97
C TYR A 69 -8.29 -4.46 -5.24
N PHE A 70 -7.68 -3.76 -6.21
CA PHE A 70 -8.26 -3.59 -7.53
C PHE A 70 -8.32 -4.93 -8.28
N ARG A 71 -7.28 -5.77 -8.18
CA ARG A 71 -7.23 -7.08 -8.84
C ARG A 71 -8.27 -8.06 -8.29
N ILE A 72 -8.47 -8.07 -6.96
CA ILE A 72 -9.41 -8.97 -6.27
C ILE A 72 -10.82 -8.37 -6.09
N ASN A 73 -11.09 -7.19 -6.67
CA ASN A 73 -12.36 -6.47 -6.57
C ASN A 73 -12.84 -6.19 -5.12
N LYS A 74 -11.92 -5.86 -4.21
CA LYS A 74 -12.22 -5.46 -2.82
C LYS A 74 -12.06 -3.96 -2.62
N LEU A 75 -12.68 -3.17 -3.48
CA LEU A 75 -12.45 -1.72 -3.56
C LEU A 75 -12.82 -0.96 -2.28
N HIS A 76 -13.82 -1.42 -1.52
CA HIS A 76 -14.21 -0.80 -0.25
C HIS A 76 -13.06 -0.69 0.77
N LEU A 77 -12.04 -1.56 0.67
CA LEU A 77 -10.84 -1.54 1.52
C LEU A 77 -9.89 -0.38 1.18
N CYS A 78 -10.03 0.27 0.02
CA CYS A 78 -9.21 1.41 -0.37
C CYS A 78 -9.57 2.69 0.41
N LYS A 79 -10.83 2.87 0.81
CA LYS A 79 -11.30 4.07 1.53
C LYS A 79 -10.50 4.41 2.79
N PRO A 80 -10.28 3.47 3.75
CA PRO A 80 -9.46 3.76 4.92
C PRO A 80 -7.98 4.06 4.58
N LEU A 81 -7.43 3.42 3.55
CA LEU A 81 -6.05 3.66 3.11
C LEU A 81 -5.88 5.07 2.51
N ILE A 82 -6.83 5.50 1.69
CA ILE A 82 -6.85 6.86 1.12
C ILE A 82 -6.86 7.89 2.25
N ARG A 83 -7.76 7.73 3.23
CA ARG A 83 -7.86 8.62 4.40
C ARG A 83 -6.55 8.70 5.18
N ALA A 84 -5.89 7.56 5.42
CA ALA A 84 -4.64 7.53 6.16
C ALA A 84 -3.49 8.26 5.45
N ILE A 85 -3.46 8.24 4.11
CA ILE A 85 -2.48 9.01 3.33
C ILE A 85 -2.84 10.50 3.33
N GLU A 86 -4.11 10.85 3.13
CA GLU A 86 -4.57 12.24 3.13
C GLU A 86 -4.37 12.92 4.48
N SER A 87 -4.44 12.18 5.59
CA SER A 87 -4.18 12.70 6.94
C SER A 87 -2.72 12.66 7.37
N SER A 88 -1.79 12.20 6.51
CA SER A 88 -0.38 12.08 6.87
C SER A 88 0.33 13.42 6.76
N SER A 89 1.04 13.82 7.82
CA SER A 89 1.96 14.96 7.85
C SER A 89 3.17 14.81 6.91
N PHE A 90 3.44 13.59 6.43
CA PHE A 90 4.59 13.29 5.57
C PHE A 90 4.26 13.28 4.07
N ARG A 91 3.11 13.82 3.67
CA ARG A 91 2.62 13.76 2.29
C ARG A 91 3.63 14.26 1.25
N ASP A 92 4.33 15.33 1.57
CA ASP A 92 5.30 15.98 0.67
C ASP A 92 6.67 15.29 0.65
N HIS A 93 6.92 14.39 1.61
CA HIS A 93 8.18 13.64 1.73
C HIS A 93 8.14 12.31 0.98
N PHE A 94 6.99 11.93 0.41
CA PHE A 94 6.89 10.68 -0.34
C PHE A 94 7.59 10.80 -1.71
N PRO A 95 8.27 9.74 -2.19
CA PRO A 95 8.89 9.77 -3.51
C PRO A 95 7.88 10.03 -4.64
N LEU A 96 8.26 10.85 -5.63
CA LEU A 96 7.37 11.27 -6.73
C LEU A 96 6.71 10.07 -7.45
N ALA A 97 7.46 9.01 -7.73
CA ALA A 97 6.94 7.80 -8.38
C ALA A 97 5.80 7.14 -7.57
N GLN A 98 5.90 7.16 -6.24
CA GLN A 98 4.85 6.65 -5.36
C GLN A 98 3.63 7.57 -5.35
N GLN A 99 3.85 8.89 -5.38
CA GLN A 99 2.76 9.87 -5.47
C GLN A 99 1.97 9.72 -6.78
N ILE A 100 2.64 9.53 -7.92
CA ILE A 100 1.99 9.34 -9.23
C ILE A 100 1.12 8.09 -9.20
N THR A 101 1.67 6.97 -8.72
CA THR A 101 0.92 5.71 -8.61
C THR A 101 -0.32 5.86 -7.72
N TYR A 102 -0.17 6.51 -6.56
CA TYR A 102 -1.27 6.76 -5.63
C TYR A 102 -2.35 7.64 -6.27
N LYS A 103 -1.96 8.73 -6.94
CA LYS A 103 -2.89 9.66 -7.60
C LYS A 103 -3.70 8.93 -8.68
N TYR A 104 -3.06 8.07 -9.47
CA TYR A 104 -3.75 7.24 -10.46
C TYR A 104 -4.82 6.33 -9.82
N PHE A 105 -4.45 5.48 -8.85
CA PHE A 105 -5.41 4.55 -8.25
C PHE A 105 -6.51 5.26 -7.44
N SER A 106 -6.17 6.30 -6.68
CA SER A 106 -7.15 7.06 -5.91
C SER A 106 -8.13 7.84 -6.79
N PHE A 107 -7.68 8.33 -7.95
CA PHE A 107 -8.55 8.94 -8.95
C PHE A 107 -9.53 7.92 -9.55
N ILE A 108 -9.02 6.76 -10.00
CA ILE A 108 -9.88 5.70 -10.53
C ILE A 108 -10.90 5.25 -9.46
N TYR A 109 -10.48 5.08 -8.21
CA TYR A 109 -11.37 4.73 -7.10
C TYR A 109 -12.52 5.73 -6.94
N LYS A 110 -12.24 7.04 -7.07
CA LYS A 110 -13.25 8.12 -6.98
C LYS A 110 -14.19 8.18 -8.17
N ILE A 111 -13.80 7.65 -9.34
CA ILE A 111 -14.68 7.57 -10.51
C ILE A 111 -15.71 6.45 -10.35
N ILE A 112 -15.30 5.32 -9.79
CA ILE A 112 -16.11 4.10 -9.76
C ILE A 112 -16.93 3.91 -8.48
N ASN A 113 -16.85 4.83 -7.51
CA ASN A 113 -17.63 4.82 -6.25
C ASN A 113 -18.19 6.22 -5.98
#